data_AF-A0A2R7KE21-F1
#
_entry.id   AF-A0A2R7KE21-F1
#
_cell.length_a   1.000
_cell.length_b   1.000
_cell.length_c   1.000
_cell.angle_alpha   90.00
_cell.angle_beta   90.00
_cell.angle_gamma   90.00
#
_symmetry.space_group_name_H-M   'P 1'
#
loop_
_entity.id
_entity.type
_entity.pdbx_description
1 polymer ?
#
loop_
_entity_poly.entity_id
_entity_poly.type
_entity_poly.pdbx_seq_one_letter_code
_entity_poly.pdbx_strand_id
1 'polypeptide(L)' 'ETIEEEEVLRLEQKEIEMIKKSLEKNKGKRKAAADELGISERTLYRKIKQFDL' A
#
# COMPACT_ATOMS: atom_id res chain seq x y z
N GLU A 1 -22.88 -5.30 14.36
CA GLU A 1 -21.82 -4.28 14.30
C GLU A 1 -20.44 -4.84 13.89
N THR A 2 -20.24 -6.16 13.80
CA THR A 2 -18.93 -6.78 13.55
C THR A 2 -18.49 -6.91 12.08
N ILE A 3 -19.38 -6.72 11.11
CA ILE A 3 -19.10 -7.01 9.69
C ILE A 3 -18.28 -5.88 9.03
N GLU A 4 -18.56 -4.62 9.36
CA GLU A 4 -17.87 -3.47 8.76
C GLU A 4 -16.41 -3.36 9.21
N GLU A 5 -16.13 -3.60 10.50
CA GLU A 5 -14.76 -3.58 11.03
C GLU A 5 -13.88 -4.67 10.40
N GLU A 6 -14.43 -5.87 10.19
CA GLU A 6 -13.72 -6.98 9.55
C GLU A 6 -13.40 -6.67 8.08
N GLU A 7 -14.31 -6.00 7.37
CA GLU A 7 -14.10 -5.60 5.98
C GLU A 7 -13.03 -4.51 5.85
N VAL A 8 -13.03 -3.51 6.73
CA VAL A 8 -12.00 -2.45 6.77
C VAL A 8 -10.61 -3.06 7.00
N LEU A 9 -10.48 -3.94 7.99
CA LEU A 9 -9.23 -4.67 8.27
C LEU A 9 -8.73 -5.45 7.03
N ARG A 10 -9.62 -6.13 6.33
CA ARG A 10 -9.27 -6.90 5.11
C ARG A 10 -8.82 -5.97 3.98
N LEU A 11 -9.42 -4.80 3.82
CA LEU A 11 -9.02 -3.83 2.80
C LEU A 11 -7.64 -3.25 3.07
N GLU A 12 -7.34 -2.89 4.33
CA GLU A 12 -6.02 -2.39 4.72
C GLU A 12 -4.92 -3.44 4.50
N GLN A 13 -5.17 -4.70 4.85
CA GLN A 13 -4.21 -5.79 4.62
C GLN A 13 -3.91 -5.97 3.12
N LYS A 14 -4.94 -5.95 2.28
CA LYS A 14 -4.77 -6.02 0.82
C LYS A 14 -3.96 -4.85 0.29
N GLU A 15 -4.21 -3.64 0.80
CA GLU A 15 -3.43 -2.47 0.43
C GLU A 15 -1.95 -2.62 0.80
N ILE A 16 -1.65 -3.06 2.02
CA ILE A 16 -0.27 -3.31 2.49
C ILE A 16 0.43 -4.33 1.59
N GLU A 17 -0.23 -5.43 1.26
CA GLU A 17 0.34 -6.44 0.36
C GLU A 17 0.63 -5.89 -1.04
N MET A 18 -0.29 -5.10 -1.61
CA MET A 18 -0.09 -4.50 -2.93
C MET A 18 1.11 -3.54 -2.92
N ILE A 19 1.25 -2.73 -1.87
CA ILE A 19 2.38 -1.82 -1.68
C ILE A 19 3.70 -2.60 -1.60
N LYS A 20 3.78 -3.64 -0.75
CA LYS A 20 4.98 -4.47 -0.61
C LYS A 20 5.36 -5.13 -1.94
N LYS A 21 4.40 -5.77 -2.61
CA LYS A 21 4.63 -6.46 -3.91
C LYS A 21 5.11 -5.49 -4.99
N SER A 22 4.51 -4.30 -5.08
CA SER A 22 4.94 -3.31 -6.07
C SER A 22 6.33 -2.73 -5.75
N LEU A 23 6.64 -2.46 -4.48
CA LEU A 23 7.98 -2.05 -4.07
C LEU A 23 9.03 -3.13 -4.39
N GLU A 24 8.76 -4.39 -4.08
CA GLU A 24 9.66 -5.52 -4.37
C GLU A 24 9.89 -5.67 -5.88
N LYS A 25 8.82 -5.71 -6.68
CA LYS A 25 8.88 -5.80 -8.14
C LYS A 25 9.69 -4.67 -8.77
N ASN A 26 9.55 -3.45 -8.24
CA ASN A 26 10.26 -2.27 -8.70
C ASN A 26 11.62 -2.04 -8.00
N LYS A 27 12.12 -3.01 -7.22
CA LYS A 27 13.39 -2.95 -6.49
C LYS A 27 13.52 -1.71 -5.59
N GLY A 28 12.44 -1.36 -4.89
CA GLY A 28 12.35 -0.21 -3.99
C GLY A 28 12.21 1.15 -4.69
N LYS A 29 12.13 1.22 -6.03
CA LYS A 29 11.94 2.47 -6.77
C LYS A 29 10.53 3.01 -6.53
N ARG A 30 10.41 3.95 -5.60
CA ARG A 30 9.14 4.54 -5.14
C ARG A 30 8.31 5.14 -6.27
N LYS A 31 8.91 5.91 -7.18
CA LYS A 31 8.20 6.46 -8.34
C LYS A 31 7.53 5.37 -9.20
N ALA A 32 8.29 4.35 -9.61
CA ALA A 32 7.76 3.27 -10.45
C ALA A 32 6.69 2.43 -9.73
N ALA A 33 6.87 2.17 -8.43
CA ALA A 33 5.86 1.49 -7.63
C ALA A 33 4.58 2.33 -7.47
N ALA A 34 4.71 3.64 -7.28
CA ALA A 34 3.58 4.56 -7.18
C ALA A 34 2.80 4.64 -8.51
N ASP A 35 3.52 4.72 -9.64
CA ASP A 35 2.94 4.70 -10.98
C ASP A 35 2.16 3.39 -11.24
N GLU A 36 2.72 2.24 -10.84
CA GLU A 36 2.03 0.93 -10.94
C GLU A 36 0.76 0.85 -10.09
N LEU A 37 0.81 1.42 -8.87
CA LEU A 37 -0.34 1.47 -7.96
C LEU A 37 -1.36 2.55 -8.34
N GLY A 38 -1.09 3.39 -9.34
CA GLY A 38 -1.97 4.49 -9.75
C GLY A 38 -2.08 5.61 -8.70
N ILE A 39 -1.06 5.78 -7.85
CA ILE A 39 -1.02 6.81 -6.80
C ILE A 39 0.21 7.71 -6.95
N SER A 40 0.18 8.87 -6.31
CA SER A 40 1.38 9.73 -6.26
C SER A 40 2.47 9.12 -5.39
N GLU A 41 3.74 9.41 -5.70
CA GLU A 41 4.89 9.01 -4.87
C GLU A 41 4.77 9.53 -3.43
N ARG A 42 4.16 10.71 -3.24
CA ARG A 42 3.86 11.26 -1.91
C ARG A 42 2.83 10.42 -1.15
N THR A 43 1.80 9.92 -1.84
CA THR A 43 0.79 9.02 -1.25
C THR A 43 1.45 7.71 -0.84
N LEU A 44 2.26 7.12 -1.71
CA LEU A 44 3.00 5.90 -1.41
C LEU A 44 3.90 6.09 -0.19
N TYR A 45 4.67 7.18 -0.12
CA TYR A 45 5.52 7.51 1.03
C TYR A 45 4.73 7.60 2.34
N ARG A 46 3.56 8.26 2.34
CA ARG A 46 2.72 8.35 3.54
C ARG A 46 2.22 6.98 3.99
N LYS A 47 1.82 6.11 3.06
CA LYS A 47 1.36 4.75 3.37
C LYS A 47 2.49 3.88 3.91
N ILE A 48 3.69 3.95 3.32
CA ILE A 48 4.89 3.28 3.84
C ILE A 48 5.14 3.71 5.29
N LYS A 49 5.08 5.01 5.58
CA LYS A 49 5.26 5.52 6.95
C LYS A 49 4.13 5.11 7.90
N GLN A 50 2.88 5.05 7.42
CA GLN A 50 1.71 4.66 8.22
C GLN A 50 1.77 3.19 8.63
N PHE A 51 2.22 2.33 7.73
CA PHE A 51 2.25 0.88 7.91
C PHE A 51 3.63 0.33 8.32
N ASP A 52 4.60 1.21 8.58
CA ASP A 52 5.98 0.88 8.95
C ASP A 52 6.64 -0.14 8.00
N LEU A 53 6.64 0.19 6.70
CA LEU A 53 7.12 -0.64 5.60
C LEU A 53 8.55 -0.34 5.14
#